data_AF-A0A147BW82-F1
#
_entry.id   AF-A0A147BW82-F1
#
_cell.length_a   1.000
_cell.length_b   1.000
_cell.length_c   1.000
_cell.angle_alpha   90.00
_cell.angle_beta   90.00
_cell.angle_gamma   90.00
#
_symmetry.space_group_name_H-M   'P 1'
#
loop_
_entity.id
_entity.type
_entity.pdbx_description
1 polymer ?
#
loop_
_entity_poly.entity_id
_entity_poly.type
_entity_poly.pdbx_seq_one_letter_code
_entity_poly.pdbx_strand_id
1 'polypeptide(L)'
;ATILACCGAFAQLTEDDQNQVQRHNDSRRLLSTNQTFYLLYRSAKNDSALPDAQCTQTRHIEGFEKRRTVSVLRKIFYVHHKGHINRHFVVLYPNKSNEILAYNDSMTVKLIMFPVPGPIYSDLLFTDYSTCFTVRRPADDIYELWSIGRPNLTNINQQCRSAYEEDPDTPGCTVARPKYDVFDETVCCHTRPIE
;
A
#
# COMPACT_ATOMS: atom_id res chain seq x y z
N ALA A 1 9.11 1.65 -42.03
CA ALA A 1 8.37 0.89 -41.02
C ALA A 1 9.28 -0.22 -40.51
N THR A 2 9.77 -0.10 -39.28
CA THR A 2 10.75 -1.04 -38.73
C THR A 2 10.04 -1.87 -37.67
N ILE A 3 9.82 -3.15 -37.97
CA ILE A 3 9.21 -4.12 -37.06
C ILE A 3 10.32 -4.53 -36.08
N LEU A 4 10.25 -4.07 -34.84
CA LEU A 4 11.07 -4.62 -33.75
C LEU A 4 10.50 -5.99 -33.38
N ALA A 5 11.26 -7.04 -33.68
CA ALA A 5 11.03 -8.38 -33.19
C ALA A 5 11.46 -8.46 -31.71
N CYS A 6 10.50 -8.59 -30.80
CA CYS A 6 10.80 -9.04 -29.44
C CYS A 6 10.97 -10.57 -29.47
N CYS A 7 12.22 -11.03 -29.58
CA CYS A 7 12.55 -12.43 -29.40
C CYS A 7 12.24 -12.84 -27.95
N GLY A 8 11.33 -13.80 -27.79
CA GLY A 8 11.07 -14.45 -26.51
C GLY A 8 12.29 -15.20 -26.03
N ALA A 9 12.75 -14.85 -24.83
CA ALA A 9 13.59 -15.71 -24.02
C ALA A 9 12.67 -16.39 -22.98
N PHE A 10 12.37 -17.67 -23.20
CA PHE A 10 11.90 -18.52 -22.12
C PHE A 10 13.06 -18.65 -21.13
N ALA A 11 12.95 -17.96 -20.00
CA ALA A 11 13.93 -18.09 -18.92
C ALA A 11 13.82 -19.51 -18.33
N GLN A 12 14.89 -20.28 -18.47
CA GLN A 12 15.08 -21.52 -17.72
C GLN A 12 15.37 -21.15 -16.27
N LEU A 13 14.53 -21.63 -15.35
CA LEU A 13 14.73 -21.52 -13.90
C LEU A 13 16.07 -22.17 -13.52
N THR A 14 17.06 -21.37 -13.15
CA THR A 14 18.37 -21.84 -12.65
C THR A 14 18.37 -21.88 -11.12
N GLU A 15 19.21 -22.74 -10.54
CA GLU A 15 19.35 -22.97 -9.09
C GLU A 15 19.64 -21.70 -8.25
N ASP A 16 19.97 -20.56 -8.88
CA ASP A 16 20.04 -19.24 -8.24
C ASP A 16 18.68 -18.69 -7.74
N ASP A 17 17.54 -19.26 -8.17
CA ASP A 17 16.23 -18.92 -7.59
C ASP A 17 16.06 -19.39 -6.14
N GLN A 18 16.91 -20.30 -5.64
CA GLN A 18 16.91 -20.71 -4.23
C GLN A 18 17.59 -19.70 -3.30
N ASN A 19 18.33 -18.73 -3.85
CA ASN A 19 18.95 -17.62 -3.12
C ASN A 19 18.29 -16.27 -3.44
N GLN A 20 17.02 -16.27 -3.87
CA GLN A 20 16.21 -15.07 -3.75
C GLN A 20 16.21 -14.67 -2.27
N VAL A 21 16.91 -13.58 -1.96
CA VAL A 21 16.82 -12.87 -0.68
C VAL A 21 15.36 -12.90 -0.27
N GLN A 22 15.05 -13.66 0.76
CA GLN A 22 13.68 -13.90 1.23
C GLN A 22 12.95 -12.54 1.31
N ARG A 23 12.05 -12.26 0.36
CA ARG A 23 11.11 -11.14 0.44
C ARG A 23 10.16 -11.42 1.59
N HIS A 24 10.59 -11.19 2.83
CA HIS A 24 9.71 -11.28 3.99
C HIS A 24 8.92 -9.99 4.11
N ASN A 25 8.03 -9.73 3.16
CA ASN A 25 6.99 -8.71 3.26
C ASN A 25 5.76 -9.35 3.89
N ASP A 26 5.72 -9.42 5.22
CA ASP A 26 4.59 -9.94 5.97
C ASP A 26 3.63 -8.80 6.35
N SER A 27 2.53 -8.70 5.61
CA SER A 27 1.45 -7.76 5.86
C SER A 27 0.86 -7.92 7.25
N ARG A 28 0.86 -9.14 7.84
CA ARG A 28 0.40 -9.32 9.22
C ARG A 28 1.32 -8.60 10.20
N ARG A 29 2.64 -8.70 10.01
CA ARG A 29 3.62 -7.99 10.84
C ARG A 29 3.47 -6.48 10.68
N LEU A 30 3.37 -5.99 9.44
CA LEU A 30 3.16 -4.57 9.15
C LEU A 30 1.90 -4.04 9.84
N LEU A 31 0.76 -4.70 9.65
CA LEU A 31 -0.53 -4.20 10.10
C LEU A 31 -0.70 -4.26 11.63
N SER A 32 0.04 -5.14 12.31
CA SER A 32 -0.04 -5.32 13.78
C SER A 32 0.60 -4.17 14.58
N THR A 33 1.27 -3.23 13.91
CA THR A 33 1.83 -2.04 14.57
C THR A 33 0.72 -1.07 15.01
N ASN A 34 0.98 -0.34 16.09
CA ASN A 34 0.11 0.74 16.58
C ASN A 34 0.35 2.09 15.88
N GLN A 35 1.32 2.15 14.96
CA GLN A 35 1.65 3.36 14.23
C GLN A 35 0.54 3.80 13.27
N THR A 36 0.43 5.12 13.09
CA THR A 36 -0.41 5.72 12.06
C THR A 36 0.26 5.55 10.70
N PHE A 37 -0.50 5.20 9.67
CA PHE A 37 0.00 5.17 8.29
C PHE A 37 -0.48 6.39 7.53
N TYR A 38 0.38 7.02 6.74
CA TYR A 38 0.05 8.19 5.93
C TYR A 38 0.32 7.87 4.47
N LEU A 39 -0.68 8.02 3.61
CA LEU A 39 -0.51 7.86 2.16
C LEU A 39 0.26 9.07 1.64
N LEU A 40 1.50 8.86 1.19
CA LEU A 40 2.32 9.96 0.70
C LEU A 40 1.95 10.31 -0.73
N TYR A 41 1.92 9.31 -1.61
CA TYR A 41 1.57 9.49 -3.01
C TYR A 41 1.07 8.20 -3.64
N ARG A 42 0.34 8.34 -4.75
CA ARG A 42 -0.23 7.25 -5.53
C ARG A 42 -0.09 7.47 -7.03
N SER A 43 -0.21 6.41 -7.83
CA SER A 43 -0.04 6.47 -9.29
C SER A 43 -1.27 6.95 -10.07
N ALA A 44 -2.41 7.17 -9.42
CA ALA A 44 -3.63 7.67 -10.05
C ALA A 44 -4.14 8.92 -9.34
N LYS A 45 -4.35 10.01 -10.11
CA LYS A 45 -4.94 11.24 -9.57
C LYS A 45 -6.37 11.02 -9.11
N ASN A 46 -7.19 10.44 -9.99
CA ASN A 46 -8.59 10.13 -9.74
C ASN A 46 -8.78 8.65 -9.47
N ASP A 47 -8.48 8.26 -8.24
CA ASP A 47 -8.69 6.91 -7.72
C ASP A 47 -10.18 6.70 -7.44
N SER A 48 -10.79 5.69 -8.07
CA SER A 48 -12.21 5.39 -7.89
C SER A 48 -12.55 4.93 -6.47
N ALA A 49 -11.59 4.35 -5.74
CA ALA A 49 -11.79 3.92 -4.36
C ALA A 49 -11.77 5.12 -3.39
N LEU A 50 -10.95 6.13 -3.70
CA LEU A 50 -10.75 7.34 -2.89
C LEU A 50 -10.60 8.58 -3.79
N PRO A 51 -11.70 9.03 -4.43
CA PRO A 51 -11.66 10.14 -5.38
C PRO A 51 -11.36 11.44 -4.64
N ASP A 52 -10.48 12.28 -5.21
CA ASP A 52 -10.07 13.58 -4.66
C ASP A 52 -9.63 13.56 -3.18
N ALA A 53 -9.12 12.42 -2.72
CA ALA A 53 -8.64 12.22 -1.37
C ALA A 53 -7.27 12.89 -1.15
N GLN A 54 -7.21 13.72 -0.11
CA GLN A 54 -5.97 14.29 0.44
C GLN A 54 -5.78 13.84 1.89
N CYS A 55 -4.55 13.90 2.39
CA CYS A 55 -4.23 13.64 3.80
C CYS A 55 -4.76 12.29 4.31
N THR A 56 -4.80 11.28 3.43
CA THR A 56 -5.30 9.96 3.76
C THR A 56 -4.39 9.30 4.80
N GLN A 57 -4.96 8.93 5.95
CA GLN A 57 -4.23 8.29 7.03
C GLN A 57 -5.03 7.20 7.72
N THR A 58 -4.34 6.21 8.29
CA THR A 58 -4.95 5.13 9.07
C THR A 58 -4.37 5.11 10.48
N ARG A 59 -5.22 5.12 11.52
CA ARG A 59 -4.79 5.09 12.93
C ARG A 59 -5.28 3.80 13.60
N HIS A 60 -4.41 3.16 14.36
CA HIS A 60 -4.77 1.99 15.16
C HIS A 60 -5.82 2.35 16.24
N ILE A 61 -6.77 1.46 16.49
CA ILE A 61 -7.72 1.56 17.62
C ILE A 61 -7.47 0.38 18.56
N GLU A 62 -7.16 0.67 19.81
CA GLU A 62 -7.05 -0.36 20.85
C GLU A 62 -8.43 -0.92 21.23
N GLY A 63 -8.49 -2.19 21.63
CA GLY A 63 -9.69 -2.76 22.26
C GLY A 63 -10.62 -3.60 21.37
N PHE A 64 -10.19 -4.09 20.20
CA PHE A 64 -10.98 -5.06 19.44
C PHE A 64 -10.23 -6.35 19.10
N GLU A 65 -10.94 -7.45 19.38
CA GLU A 65 -10.51 -8.82 19.61
C GLU A 65 -9.95 -9.55 18.37
N LYS A 66 -8.93 -10.40 18.58
CA LYS A 66 -8.60 -11.51 17.67
C LYS A 66 -9.85 -12.40 17.54
N ARG A 67 -10.55 -12.35 16.41
CA ARG A 67 -11.59 -13.36 16.14
C ARG A 67 -10.93 -14.73 16.03
N ARG A 68 -11.55 -15.75 16.63
CA ARG A 68 -11.00 -17.11 16.84
C ARG A 68 -10.34 -17.76 15.61
N THR A 69 -10.65 -17.32 14.39
CA THR A 69 -10.18 -17.93 13.14
C THR A 69 -9.54 -16.95 12.15
N VAL A 70 -9.59 -15.63 12.37
CA VAL A 70 -9.01 -14.64 11.44
C VAL A 70 -8.41 -13.49 12.23
N SER A 71 -7.13 -13.16 11.96
CA SER A 71 -6.49 -11.96 12.51
C SER A 71 -7.01 -10.75 11.76
N VAL A 72 -8.01 -10.09 12.34
CA VAL A 72 -8.65 -8.91 11.77
C VAL A 72 -8.16 -7.68 12.51
N LEU A 73 -7.65 -6.68 11.79
CA LEU A 73 -7.11 -5.45 12.38
C LEU A 73 -8.05 -4.29 12.06
N ARG A 74 -8.60 -3.65 13.10
CA ARG A 74 -9.49 -2.51 12.93
C ARG A 74 -8.71 -1.20 13.09
N LYS A 75 -8.86 -0.30 12.13
CA LYS A 75 -8.26 1.05 12.16
C LYS A 75 -9.32 2.12 11.92
N ILE A 76 -9.04 3.35 12.35
CA ILE A 76 -9.75 4.53 11.83
C ILE A 76 -9.05 4.97 10.56
N PHE A 77 -9.82 5.25 9.53
CA PHE A 77 -9.37 5.78 8.26
C PHE A 77 -9.86 7.21 8.12
N TYR A 78 -8.93 8.15 8.04
CA TYR A 78 -9.24 9.56 7.85
C TYR A 78 -8.88 9.95 6.43
N VAL A 79 -9.78 10.67 5.77
CA VAL A 79 -9.59 11.19 4.41
C VAL A 79 -10.08 12.61 4.36
N HIS A 80 -9.26 13.51 3.81
CA HIS A 80 -9.70 14.87 3.54
C HIS A 80 -10.28 14.91 2.13
N HIS A 81 -11.52 15.36 2.03
CA HIS A 81 -12.20 15.50 0.75
C HIS A 81 -12.91 16.85 0.72
N LYS A 82 -12.56 17.68 -0.27
CA LYS A 82 -13.11 19.04 -0.45
C LYS A 82 -13.09 19.89 0.83
N GLY A 83 -11.98 19.82 1.59
CA GLY A 83 -11.78 20.58 2.82
C GLY A 83 -12.44 20.00 4.08
N HIS A 84 -13.14 18.86 3.99
CA HIS A 84 -13.72 18.18 5.13
C HIS A 84 -12.94 16.92 5.49
N ILE A 85 -12.77 16.65 6.79
CA ILE A 85 -12.16 15.41 7.28
C ILE A 85 -13.27 14.37 7.49
N ASN A 86 -13.26 13.33 6.65
CA ASN A 86 -14.15 12.20 6.80
C ASN A 86 -13.47 11.11 7.61
N ARG A 87 -14.19 10.57 8.59
CA ARG A 87 -13.71 9.49 9.47
C ARG A 87 -14.49 8.21 9.18
N HIS A 88 -13.77 7.14 8.86
CA HIS A 88 -14.33 5.82 8.59
C HIS A 88 -13.72 4.77 9.49
N PHE A 89 -14.48 3.72 9.77
CA PHE A 89 -13.93 2.52 10.39
C PHE A 89 -13.50 1.57 9.28
N VAL A 90 -12.28 1.06 9.37
CA VAL A 90 -11.78 0.08 8.39
C VAL A 90 -11.36 -1.20 9.06
N VAL A 91 -11.51 -2.27 8.31
CA VAL A 91 -11.10 -3.60 8.69
C VAL A 91 -10.05 -4.07 7.71
N LEU A 92 -8.86 -4.37 8.23
CA LEU A 92 -7.73 -4.87 7.47
C LEU A 92 -7.57 -6.36 7.71
N TYR A 93 -7.44 -7.11 6.63
CA TYR A 93 -7.19 -8.54 6.63
C TYR A 93 -5.82 -8.77 5.99
N PRO A 94 -4.81 -9.26 6.72
CA PRO A 94 -3.62 -9.79 6.09
C PRO A 94 -3.99 -11.09 5.36
N ASN A 95 -3.60 -11.20 4.09
CA ASN A 95 -3.88 -12.35 3.23
C ASN A 95 -2.61 -12.78 2.50
N LYS A 96 -2.72 -13.90 1.80
CA LYS A 96 -1.71 -14.32 0.81
C LYS A 96 -2.23 -13.96 -0.58
N SER A 97 -1.37 -13.45 -1.44
CA SER A 97 -1.62 -13.36 -2.88
C SER A 97 -1.69 -14.76 -3.51
N ASN A 98 -0.96 -15.72 -2.93
CA ASN A 98 -0.88 -17.12 -3.38
C ASN A 98 -0.85 -18.08 -2.17
N GLU A 99 -1.70 -19.11 -2.21
CA GLU A 99 -1.84 -20.11 -1.12
C GLU A 99 -0.55 -20.86 -0.77
N ILE A 100 0.37 -20.97 -1.72
CA ILE A 100 1.67 -21.66 -1.54
C ILE A 100 2.60 -20.89 -0.59
N LEU A 101 2.42 -19.57 -0.45
CA LEU A 101 3.28 -18.74 0.39
C LEU A 101 3.13 -19.10 1.87
N ALA A 102 4.24 -19.12 2.62
CA ALA A 102 4.21 -19.37 4.06
C ALA A 102 3.84 -18.14 4.90
N TYR A 103 3.80 -16.96 4.29
CA TYR A 103 3.56 -15.66 4.92
C TYR A 103 2.45 -14.88 4.19
N ASN A 104 1.91 -13.85 4.82
CA ASN A 104 0.88 -12.99 4.22
C ASN A 104 1.56 -11.84 3.48
N ASP A 105 1.58 -11.85 2.16
CA ASP A 105 2.19 -10.82 1.32
C ASP A 105 1.18 -9.82 0.74
N SER A 106 -0.11 -9.97 1.05
CA SER A 106 -1.16 -9.07 0.61
C SER A 106 -2.09 -8.68 1.75
N MET A 107 -2.96 -7.72 1.50
CA MET A 107 -3.95 -7.26 2.48
C MET A 107 -5.24 -6.81 1.81
N THR A 108 -6.36 -6.99 2.51
CA THR A 108 -7.65 -6.43 2.13
C THR A 108 -8.06 -5.32 3.09
N VAL A 109 -8.41 -4.16 2.57
CA VAL A 109 -9.02 -3.05 3.31
C VAL A 109 -10.53 -3.05 3.03
N LYS A 110 -11.33 -3.23 4.08
CA LYS A 110 -12.79 -3.13 4.01
C LYS A 110 -13.25 -1.90 4.78
N LEU A 111 -13.79 -0.91 4.07
CA LEU A 111 -14.41 0.27 4.68
C LEU A 111 -15.79 -0.11 5.24
N ILE A 112 -16.02 0.19 6.52
CA ILE A 112 -17.31 0.00 7.18
C ILE A 112 -18.11 1.31 7.03
N MET A 113 -19.36 1.19 6.59
CA MET A 113 -20.34 2.29 6.50
C MET A 113 -19.99 3.44 5.53
N PHE A 114 -19.19 3.19 4.49
CA PHE A 114 -19.01 4.13 3.37
C PHE A 114 -19.41 3.45 2.05
N PRO A 115 -20.02 4.16 1.09
CA PRO A 115 -20.38 3.59 -0.21
C PRO A 115 -19.15 3.45 -1.12
N VAL A 116 -18.09 2.79 -0.64
CA VAL A 116 -17.03 2.29 -1.53
C VAL A 116 -17.56 1.03 -2.20
N PRO A 117 -17.39 0.84 -3.52
CA PRO A 117 -17.99 -0.26 -4.28
C PRO A 117 -17.56 -1.67 -3.83
N GLY A 118 -16.52 -1.81 -3.01
CA GLY A 118 -16.10 -3.10 -2.50
C GLY A 118 -14.86 -3.02 -1.60
N PRO A 119 -14.40 -4.18 -1.10
CA PRO A 119 -13.10 -4.28 -0.45
C PRO A 119 -11.97 -3.88 -1.43
N ILE A 120 -10.95 -3.22 -0.90
CA ILE A 120 -9.72 -2.86 -1.63
C ILE A 120 -8.70 -3.96 -1.37
N TYR A 121 -8.13 -4.54 -2.42
CA TYR A 121 -7.09 -5.56 -2.33
C TYR A 121 -5.75 -4.96 -2.72
N SER A 122 -4.72 -5.23 -1.92
CA SER A 122 -3.40 -4.66 -2.09
C SER A 122 -2.30 -5.68 -1.83
N ASP A 123 -1.37 -5.81 -2.75
CA ASP A 123 -0.16 -6.62 -2.61
C ASP A 123 0.96 -5.77 -2.01
N LEU A 124 1.66 -6.30 -1.01
CA LEU A 124 2.75 -5.63 -0.32
C LEU A 124 4.07 -5.85 -1.06
N LEU A 125 4.45 -4.86 -1.85
CA LEU A 125 5.66 -4.92 -2.68
C LEU A 125 6.95 -4.78 -1.87
N PHE A 126 6.93 -3.92 -0.85
CA PHE A 126 8.06 -3.72 0.05
C PHE A 126 7.64 -3.08 1.38
N THR A 127 8.30 -3.43 2.47
CA THR A 127 8.24 -2.70 3.74
C THR A 127 9.55 -2.84 4.50
N ASP A 128 10.00 -1.76 5.14
CA ASP A 128 11.09 -1.80 6.11
C ASP A 128 10.59 -1.92 7.56
N TYR A 129 9.27 -2.09 7.73
CA TYR A 129 8.54 -2.18 8.99
C TYR A 129 8.69 -0.99 9.95
N SER A 130 9.38 0.07 9.55
CA SER A 130 9.80 1.14 10.44
C SER A 130 9.46 2.53 9.90
N THR A 131 9.69 2.77 8.62
CA THR A 131 9.53 4.09 8.01
C THR A 131 8.52 4.12 6.87
N CYS A 132 8.40 3.06 6.08
CA CYS A 132 7.47 3.05 4.96
C CYS A 132 7.11 1.65 4.47
N PHE A 133 6.09 1.60 3.64
CA PHE A 133 5.74 0.44 2.85
C PHE A 133 5.15 0.88 1.51
N THR A 134 5.26 -0.01 0.52
CA THR A 134 4.73 0.21 -0.83
C THR A 134 3.80 -0.92 -1.18
N VAL A 135 2.65 -0.57 -1.73
CA VAL A 135 1.64 -1.54 -2.18
C VAL A 135 1.25 -1.31 -3.62
N ARG A 136 0.77 -2.37 -4.25
CA ARG A 136 0.05 -2.34 -5.53
C ARG A 136 -1.37 -2.80 -5.31
N ARG A 137 -2.34 -2.17 -5.97
CA ARG A 137 -3.70 -2.66 -6.10
C ARG A 137 -3.87 -3.39 -7.42
N PRO A 138 -4.01 -4.73 -7.43
CA PRO A 138 -4.05 -5.48 -8.68
C PRO A 138 -5.28 -5.18 -9.55
N ALA A 139 -6.39 -4.76 -8.95
CA ALA A 139 -7.65 -4.56 -9.65
C ALA A 139 -7.64 -3.36 -10.61
N ASP A 140 -6.88 -2.31 -10.28
CA ASP A 140 -6.82 -1.04 -11.01
C ASP A 140 -5.38 -0.59 -11.33
N ASP A 141 -4.40 -1.44 -11.03
CA ASP A 141 -2.96 -1.22 -11.21
C ASP A 141 -2.44 0.09 -10.57
N ILE A 142 -3.00 0.44 -9.40
CA ILE A 142 -2.59 1.61 -8.64
C ILE A 142 -1.49 1.26 -7.63
N TYR A 143 -0.41 2.02 -7.66
CA TYR A 143 0.70 1.91 -6.72
C TYR A 143 0.60 3.02 -5.70
N GLU A 144 0.97 2.70 -4.47
CA GLU A 144 0.85 3.61 -3.34
C GLU A 144 2.07 3.46 -2.44
N LEU A 145 2.65 4.60 -2.05
CA LEU A 145 3.70 4.63 -1.04
C LEU A 145 3.17 5.28 0.24
N TRP A 146 3.33 4.55 1.33
CA TRP A 146 2.82 4.92 2.64
C TRP A 146 3.97 5.10 3.63
N SER A 147 3.88 6.13 4.48
CA SER A 147 4.75 6.31 5.65
C SER A 147 4.20 5.55 6.85
N ILE A 148 5.11 4.98 7.65
CA ILE A 148 4.82 4.41 8.97
C ILE A 148 5.20 5.47 10.01
N GLY A 149 4.22 5.99 10.73
CA GLY A 149 4.41 7.15 11.58
C GLY A 149 4.51 8.45 10.77
N ARG A 150 4.81 9.55 11.47
CA ARG A 150 4.81 10.89 10.88
C ARG A 150 5.79 10.96 9.70
N PRO A 151 5.35 11.43 8.51
CA PRO A 151 6.21 11.46 7.32
C PRO A 151 7.44 12.35 7.47
N ASN A 152 8.58 11.86 7.00
CA ASN A 152 9.74 12.70 6.65
C ASN A 152 9.94 12.65 5.13
N LEU A 153 9.36 13.63 4.43
CA LEU A 153 9.34 13.64 2.96
C LEU A 153 10.73 13.73 2.32
N THR A 154 11.73 14.22 3.06
CA THR A 154 13.12 14.34 2.59
C THR A 154 13.91 13.03 2.70
N ASN A 155 13.48 12.09 3.54
CA ASN A 155 14.22 10.86 3.85
C ASN A 155 13.33 9.62 3.83
N ILE A 156 12.65 9.40 2.71
CA ILE A 156 11.90 8.15 2.46
C ILE A 156 12.88 7.08 2.01
N ASN A 157 12.81 5.90 2.64
CA ASN A 157 13.66 4.74 2.32
C ASN A 157 13.66 4.44 0.81
N GLN A 158 14.86 4.33 0.24
CA GLN A 158 15.06 4.11 -1.19
C GLN A 158 14.39 2.83 -1.68
N GLN A 159 14.33 1.77 -0.88
CA GLN A 159 13.70 0.51 -1.28
C GLN A 159 12.17 0.63 -1.43
N CYS A 160 11.51 1.47 -0.61
CA CYS A 160 10.10 1.80 -0.84
C CYS A 160 9.93 2.56 -2.17
N ARG A 161 10.81 3.53 -2.46
CA ARG A 161 10.76 4.27 -3.73
C ARG A 161 10.97 3.36 -4.94
N SER A 162 11.99 2.51 -4.89
CA SER A 162 12.27 1.54 -5.96
C SER A 162 11.11 0.57 -6.16
N ALA A 163 10.50 0.04 -5.10
CA ALA A 163 9.30 -0.78 -5.21
C ALA A 163 8.08 -0.03 -5.78
N TYR A 164 8.05 1.30 -5.65
CA TYR A 164 7.02 2.14 -6.25
C TYR A 164 7.33 2.49 -7.71
N GLU A 165 8.59 2.57 -8.11
CA GLU A 165 9.01 2.97 -9.45
C GLU A 165 9.08 1.77 -10.41
N GLU A 166 9.51 0.63 -9.90
CA GLU A 166 9.78 -0.59 -10.65
C GLU A 166 8.90 -1.72 -10.09
N ASP A 167 8.03 -2.28 -10.93
CA ASP A 167 7.36 -3.54 -10.60
C ASP A 167 8.29 -4.69 -11.02
N PRO A 168 8.87 -5.45 -10.07
CA PRO A 168 9.78 -6.54 -10.40
C PRO A 168 9.10 -7.67 -11.19
N ASP A 169 7.76 -7.74 -11.20
CA ASP A 169 7.01 -8.80 -11.87
C ASP A 169 6.66 -8.44 -13.33
N THR A 170 7.01 -7.24 -13.80
CA THR A 170 6.76 -6.78 -15.18
C THR A 170 8.08 -6.52 -15.94
N PRO A 171 8.70 -7.54 -16.57
CA PRO A 171 9.93 -7.36 -17.34
C PRO A 171 9.68 -6.53 -18.62
N GLY A 172 10.37 -5.39 -18.78
CA GLY A 172 10.28 -4.55 -19.97
C GLY A 172 10.73 -3.09 -19.74
N CYS A 173 10.55 -2.22 -20.73
CA CYS A 173 10.81 -0.79 -20.60
C CYS A 173 9.85 -0.19 -19.56
N THR A 174 10.37 0.11 -18.37
CA THR A 174 9.63 0.74 -17.29
C THR A 174 9.20 2.15 -17.73
N VAL A 175 7.93 2.31 -18.08
CA VAL A 175 7.35 3.66 -18.25
C VAL A 175 7.35 4.31 -16.88
N ALA A 176 7.95 5.50 -16.77
CA ALA A 176 8.00 6.23 -15.52
C ALA A 176 6.59 6.35 -14.93
N ARG A 177 6.41 5.79 -13.73
CA ARG A 177 5.11 5.77 -13.07
C ARG A 177 4.76 7.18 -12.59
N PRO A 178 3.59 7.73 -12.97
CA PRO A 178 3.19 9.06 -12.53
C PRO A 178 3.06 9.06 -11.00
N LYS A 179 3.41 10.19 -10.39
CA LYS A 179 3.35 10.38 -8.94
C LYS A 179 2.40 11.53 -8.64
N TYR A 180 1.35 11.25 -7.86
CA TYR A 180 0.43 12.26 -7.35
C TYR A 180 0.51 12.31 -5.83
N ASP A 181 0.97 13.44 -5.30
CA ASP A 181 1.08 13.66 -3.85
C ASP A 181 -0.32 13.72 -3.20
N VAL A 182 -0.47 12.93 -2.14
CA VAL A 182 -1.68 12.86 -1.30
C VAL A 182 -1.42 13.53 0.05
N PHE A 183 -0.20 13.42 0.57
CA PHE A 183 0.22 14.07 1.81
C PHE A 183 1.02 15.34 1.52
N ASP A 184 0.58 16.44 2.13
CA ASP A 184 1.30 17.71 2.18
C ASP A 184 1.40 18.15 3.64
N GLU A 185 2.60 18.44 4.15
CA GLU A 185 2.78 18.77 5.56
C GLU A 185 2.01 20.04 5.97
N THR A 186 1.94 21.03 5.09
CA THR A 186 1.25 22.29 5.39
C THR A 186 -0.28 22.11 5.39
N VAL A 187 -0.81 21.28 4.51
CA VAL A 187 -2.26 21.04 4.43
C VAL A 187 -2.72 20.02 5.47
N CYS A 188 -1.96 18.94 5.67
CA CYS A 188 -2.36 17.79 6.48
C CYS A 188 -2.02 17.93 7.97
N CYS A 189 -1.03 18.74 8.35
CA CYS A 189 -0.65 18.92 9.76
C CYS A 189 -1.26 20.16 10.43
N HIS A 190 -1.80 21.12 9.67
CA HIS A 190 -2.50 22.30 10.22
C HIS A 190 -4.01 22.09 10.43
N THR A 191 -4.54 20.96 9.96
CA THR A 191 -5.86 20.46 10.31
C THR A 191 -5.80 19.78 11.68
N ARG A 192 -6.50 20.36 12.65
CA ARG A 192 -6.50 20.04 14.09
C ARG A 192 -6.32 18.55 14.41
N PRO A 193 -5.58 18.20 15.48
CA PRO A 193 -5.66 16.87 16.05
C PRO A 193 -7.13 16.59 16.37
N ILE A 194 -7.65 15.51 15.78
CA ILE A 194 -9.00 15.06 16.07
C ILE A 194 -8.93 14.46 17.48
N GLU A 195 -9.40 15.24 18.45
CA GLU A 195 -9.71 14.81 19.81
C GLU A 195 -10.78 13.71 19.81
#